data_AF-A0A835HFL8-F1
#
_entry.id   AF-A0A835HFL8-F1
#
_cell.length_a   1.000
_cell.length_b   1.000
_cell.length_c   1.000
_cell.angle_alpha   90.00
_cell.angle_beta   90.00
_cell.angle_gamma   90.00
#
_symmetry.space_group_name_H-M   'P 1'
#
loop_
_entity.id
_entity.type
_entity.pdbx_description
1 polymer ?
#
loop_
_entity_poly.entity_id
_entity_poly.type
_entity_poly.pdbx_seq_one_letter_code
_entity_poly.pdbx_strand_id
1 'polypeptide(L)'
;MILSINQSHLSTSERNLSLEARRSGIESRLGPVKVEPKVARDDDKHKIIELFQKCHADHPVGKFFGECTDLKIRLDRCFREEKAVKRKANFEESKKMKEKLRAYRKETTEQITE
;
A
#
# COMPACT_ATOMS: atom_id res chain seq x y z
N MET A 1 -30.23 -34.36 9.76
CA MET A 1 -30.76 -33.05 9.30
C MET A 1 -29.69 -32.03 9.60
N ILE A 2 -28.93 -31.63 8.57
CA ILE A 2 -27.91 -30.58 8.70
C ILE A 2 -28.69 -29.27 8.89
N LEU A 3 -28.53 -28.63 10.05
CA LEU A 3 -29.13 -27.33 10.30
C LEU A 3 -28.46 -26.30 9.40
N SER A 4 -29.05 -26.09 8.22
CA SER A 4 -28.72 -24.98 7.33
C SER A 4 -29.08 -23.68 8.04
N ILE A 5 -28.08 -23.02 8.64
CA ILE A 5 -28.22 -21.65 9.13
C ILE A 5 -28.49 -20.77 7.90
N ASN A 6 -29.76 -20.46 7.68
CA ASN A 6 -30.22 -19.60 6.60
C ASN A 6 -29.89 -18.15 6.98
N GLN A 7 -28.81 -17.60 6.40
CA GLN A 7 -28.27 -16.27 6.71
C GLN A 7 -29.21 -15.08 6.38
N SER A 8 -30.40 -15.35 5.84
CA SER A 8 -31.38 -14.35 5.42
C SER A 8 -32.13 -13.67 6.57
N HIS A 9 -32.02 -14.16 7.81
CA HIS A 9 -32.76 -13.62 8.96
C HIS A 9 -31.99 -12.58 9.81
N LEU A 10 -30.69 -12.38 9.60
CA LEU A 10 -29.92 -11.39 10.38
C LEU A 10 -30.10 -9.97 9.81
N SER A 11 -30.47 -9.06 10.70
CA SER A 11 -30.54 -7.63 10.42
C SER A 11 -29.18 -7.11 9.92
N THR A 12 -29.19 -6.06 9.08
CA THR A 12 -27.96 -5.49 8.52
C THR A 12 -26.96 -5.10 9.62
N SER A 13 -27.45 -4.68 10.79
CA SER A 13 -26.63 -4.37 11.97
C SER A 13 -25.94 -5.59 12.58
N GLU A 14 -26.59 -6.75 12.65
CA GLU A 14 -25.97 -7.98 13.19
C GLU A 14 -24.92 -8.54 12.23
N ARG A 15 -25.15 -8.45 10.92
CA ARG A 15 -24.14 -8.79 9.90
C ARG A 15 -22.92 -7.88 9.99
N ASN A 16 -23.13 -6.58 10.17
CA ASN A 16 -22.04 -5.61 10.35
C ASN A 16 -21.26 -5.86 11.65
N LEU A 17 -21.95 -6.12 12.76
CA LEU A 17 -21.33 -6.42 14.05
C LEU A 17 -20.48 -7.71 13.99
N SER A 18 -20.98 -8.75 13.31
CA SER A 18 -20.24 -9.99 13.07
C SER A 18 -19.01 -9.77 12.17
N LEU A 19 -19.14 -8.96 11.13
CA LEU A 19 -18.01 -8.60 10.25
C LEU A 19 -16.96 -7.76 10.97
N GLU A 20 -17.37 -6.82 11.84
CA GLU A 20 -16.48 -6.03 12.67
C GLU A 20 -15.75 -6.89 13.71
N ALA A 21 -16.44 -7.82 14.37
CA ALA A 21 -15.82 -8.78 15.30
C ALA A 21 -14.81 -9.69 14.59
N ARG A 22 -15.08 -10.10 13.35
CA ARG A 22 -14.11 -10.84 12.51
C ARG A 22 -12.92 -9.96 12.14
N ARG A 23 -13.14 -8.69 11.81
CA ARG A 23 -12.09 -7.73 11.45
C ARG A 23 -11.18 -7.43 12.65
N SER A 24 -11.74 -7.25 13.85
CA SER A 24 -10.97 -7.01 15.08
C SER A 24 -10.17 -8.24 15.53
N GLY A 25 -10.71 -9.45 15.34
CA GLY A 25 -9.97 -10.71 15.56
C GLY A 25 -8.78 -10.89 14.60
N ILE A 26 -8.95 -10.51 13.33
CA ILE A 26 -7.89 -10.51 12.31
C ILE A 26 -6.82 -9.46 12.66
N GLU A 27 -7.23 -8.25 13.05
CA GLU A 27 -6.32 -7.13 13.36
C GLU A 27 -5.49 -7.37 14.62
N SER A 28 -6.09 -7.93 15.68
CA SER A 28 -5.38 -8.27 16.92
C SER A 28 -4.34 -9.38 16.74
N ARG A 29 -4.55 -10.33 15.81
CA ARG A 29 -3.64 -11.46 15.57
C ARG A 29 -2.58 -11.20 14.49
N LEU A 30 -2.92 -10.44 13.44
CA LEU A 30 -2.01 -10.15 12.32
C LEU A 30 -1.26 -8.82 12.49
N GLY A 31 -1.74 -7.95 13.38
CA GLY A 31 -1.25 -6.60 13.58
C GLY A 31 -1.71 -5.62 12.49
N PRO A 32 -1.53 -4.30 12.70
CA PRO A 32 -1.89 -3.29 11.71
C PRO A 32 -1.01 -3.42 10.46
N VAL A 33 -1.61 -3.22 9.29
CA VAL A 33 -0.88 -3.05 8.02
C VAL A 33 -0.06 -1.78 8.13
N LYS A 34 1.27 -1.89 8.28
CA LYS A 34 2.13 -0.71 8.23
C LYS A 34 2.21 -0.29 6.77
N VAL A 35 1.54 0.81 6.46
CA VAL A 35 1.78 1.51 5.21
C VAL A 35 3.07 2.30 5.43
N GLU A 36 4.16 1.91 4.77
CA GLU A 36 5.38 2.70 4.86
C GLU A 36 5.06 4.16 4.50
N PRO A 37 5.42 5.13 5.37
CA PRO A 37 5.27 6.53 5.03
C PRO A 37 6.00 6.82 3.72
N LYS A 38 5.51 7.78 2.93
CA LYS A 38 6.32 8.37 1.86
C LYS A 38 7.59 8.94 2.50
N VAL A 39 8.66 8.14 2.51
CA VAL A 39 9.93 8.44 3.19
C VAL A 39 10.35 9.86 2.87
N ALA A 40 10.56 10.65 3.92
CA ALA A 40 11.13 11.97 3.87
C ALA A 40 12.65 11.86 4.07
N ARG A 41 13.38 12.38 3.07
CA ARG A 41 14.68 13.09 3.10
C ARG A 41 15.58 12.64 1.97
N ASP A 42 15.43 13.36 0.86
CA ASP A 42 16.45 13.50 -0.17
C ASP A 42 16.62 15.02 -0.36
N ASP A 43 17.55 15.65 0.36
CA ASP A 43 17.84 17.09 0.21
C ASP A 43 18.28 17.43 -1.22
N ASP A 44 18.86 16.45 -1.92
CA ASP A 44 19.29 16.58 -3.32
C ASP A 44 18.12 16.55 -4.31
N LYS A 45 17.04 15.83 -4.00
CA LYS A 45 15.84 15.76 -4.82
C LYS A 45 15.06 17.07 -4.81
N HIS A 46 14.99 17.73 -3.66
CA HIS A 46 14.33 19.03 -3.52
C HIS A 46 14.99 20.09 -4.41
N LYS A 47 16.34 20.14 -4.40
CA LYS A 47 17.11 21.04 -5.27
C LYS A 47 16.85 20.79 -6.76
N ILE A 48 16.75 19.52 -7.19
CA ILE A 48 16.46 19.16 -8.59
C ILE A 48 15.04 19.56 -8.99
N ILE A 49 14.06 19.41 -8.09
CA ILE A 49 12.67 19.84 -8.33
C ILE A 49 12.60 21.36 -8.49
N GLU A 50 13.28 22.12 -7.62
CA GLU A 50 13.33 23.58 -7.72
C GLU A 50 13.97 24.03 -9.04
N LEU A 51 15.08 23.41 -9.45
CA LEU A 51 15.72 23.70 -10.74
C LEU A 51 14.82 23.36 -11.92
N PHE A 52 14.08 22.26 -11.84
CA PHE A 52 13.11 21.87 -12.88
C PHE A 52 11.95 22.87 -12.98
N GLN A 53 11.44 23.33 -11.83
CA GLN A 53 10.39 24.36 -11.78
C GLN A 53 10.87 25.70 -12.31
N LYS A 54 12.11 26.11 -11.98
CA LYS A 54 12.75 27.31 -12.56
C LYS A 54 12.85 27.19 -14.08
N CYS A 55 13.35 26.06 -14.60
CA CYS A 55 13.42 25.83 -16.04
C CYS A 55 12.04 25.91 -16.72
N HIS A 56 10.98 25.40 -16.09
CA HIS A 56 9.61 25.52 -16.61
C HIS A 56 9.05 26.95 -16.55
N ALA A 57 9.47 27.76 -15.57
CA ALA A 57 9.08 29.15 -15.43
C ALA A 57 9.78 30.04 -16.46
N ASP A 58 11.07 29.79 -16.69
CA ASP A 58 11.90 30.54 -17.64
C ASP A 58 11.57 30.17 -19.10
N HIS A 59 11.17 28.92 -19.36
CA HIS A 59 10.92 28.39 -20.69
C HIS A 59 9.48 27.83 -20.85
N PRO A 60 8.45 28.69 -20.87
CA PRO A 60 7.05 28.25 -20.91
C PRO A 60 6.67 27.53 -22.22
N VAL A 61 7.37 27.83 -23.32
CA VAL A 61 7.23 27.16 -24.63
C VAL A 61 8.26 26.04 -24.77
N GLY A 62 9.50 26.28 -24.34
CA GLY A 62 10.63 25.34 -24.38
C GLY A 62 10.43 24.05 -23.58
N LYS A 63 9.51 24.05 -22.60
CA LYS A 63 9.06 22.83 -21.90
C LYS A 63 8.52 21.75 -22.86
N PHE A 64 7.93 22.16 -23.99
CA PHE A 64 7.38 21.24 -24.99
C PHE A 64 8.42 20.83 -26.04
N PHE A 65 9.50 21.60 -26.18
CA PHE A 65 10.61 21.32 -27.10
C PHE A 65 11.78 20.59 -26.45
N GLY A 66 11.70 20.32 -25.15
CA GLY A 66 12.66 19.49 -24.43
C GLY A 66 13.84 20.24 -23.83
N GLU A 67 13.80 21.57 -23.71
CA GLU A 67 14.86 22.37 -23.09
C GLU A 67 15.14 21.96 -21.63
N CYS A 68 14.14 21.46 -20.91
CA CYS A 68 14.26 21.01 -19.52
C CYS A 68 14.45 19.48 -19.37
N THR A 69 14.76 18.76 -20.46
CA THR A 69 14.81 17.27 -20.46
C THR A 69 15.92 16.72 -19.57
N ASP A 70 17.08 17.37 -19.49
CA ASP A 70 18.20 16.90 -18.67
C ASP A 70 17.93 16.98 -17.16
N LEU A 71 17.15 17.98 -16.74
CA LEU A 71 16.69 18.09 -15.35
C LEU A 71 15.61 17.03 -15.06
N LYS A 72 14.72 16.77 -16.03
CA LYS A 72 13.72 15.72 -15.95
C LYS A 72 14.34 14.32 -15.82
N ILE A 73 15.35 13.99 -16.62
CA ILE A 73 16.01 12.67 -16.58
C ILE A 73 16.64 12.41 -15.22
N ARG A 74 17.34 13.42 -14.66
CA ARG A 74 17.94 13.33 -13.32
C ARG A 74 16.89 13.14 -12.25
N LEU A 75 15.79 13.90 -12.32
CA LEU A 75 14.67 13.78 -11.39
C LEU A 75 14.02 12.39 -11.45
N ASP A 76 13.77 11.87 -12.66
CA ASP A 76 13.18 10.56 -12.89
C ASP A 76 14.06 9.43 -12.37
N ARG A 77 15.39 9.57 -12.49
CA ARG A 77 16.35 8.60 -11.94
C ARG A 77 16.22 8.51 -10.42
N CYS A 78 16.23 9.64 -9.72
CA CYS A 78 16.06 9.68 -8.26
C CYS A 78 14.75 9.02 -7.82
N PHE A 79 13.63 9.34 -8.49
CA PHE A 79 12.34 8.72 -8.19
C PHE A 79 12.30 7.22 -8.47
N ARG A 80 13.00 6.74 -9.50
CA ARG A 80 13.07 5.31 -9.84
C ARG A 80 13.84 4.51 -8.79
N GLU A 81 14.98 5.04 -8.35
CA GLU A 81 15.81 4.42 -7.30
C GLU A 81 15.03 4.34 -5.98
N GLU A 82 14.40 5.44 -5.55
CA GLU A 82 13.56 5.48 -4.35
C GLU A 82 12.39 4.49 -4.43
N LYS A 83 11.73 4.42 -5.59
CA LYS A 83 10.61 3.49 -5.83
C LYS A 83 11.08 2.04 -5.84
N ALA A 84 12.28 1.74 -6.30
CA ALA A 84 12.83 0.39 -6.29
C ALA A 84 13.10 -0.10 -4.87
N VAL A 85 13.71 0.74 -4.02
CA VAL A 85 13.97 0.44 -2.61
C VAL A 85 12.65 0.17 -1.87
N LYS A 86 11.66 1.06 -2.01
CA LYS A 86 10.34 0.90 -1.41
C LYS A 86 9.62 -0.36 -1.89
N ARG A 87 9.71 -0.70 -3.17
CA ARG A 87 9.07 -1.91 -3.70
C ARG A 87 9.67 -3.17 -3.09
N LYS A 88 10.98 -3.20 -2.85
CA LYS A 88 11.64 -4.34 -2.19
C LYS A 88 11.17 -4.51 -0.75
N ALA A 89 11.15 -3.42 0.03
CA ALA A 89 10.66 -3.43 1.42
C ALA A 89 9.19 -3.87 1.50
N ASN A 90 8.33 -3.27 0.68
CA ASN A 90 6.91 -3.63 0.61
C ASN A 90 6.69 -5.09 0.17
N PHE A 91 7.52 -5.62 -0.72
CA PHE A 91 7.43 -7.01 -1.16
C PHE A 91 7.74 -7.99 -0.02
N GLU A 92 8.79 -7.73 0.75
CA GLU A 92 9.17 -8.56 1.91
C GLU A 92 8.08 -8.52 3.00
N GLU A 93 7.51 -7.35 3.27
CA GLU A 93 6.42 -7.20 4.23
C GLU A 93 5.14 -7.89 3.73
N SER A 94 4.79 -7.72 2.46
CA SER A 94 3.64 -8.38 1.82
C SER A 94 3.76 -9.89 1.87
N LYS A 95 4.98 -10.45 1.71
CA LYS A 95 5.22 -11.89 1.83
C LYS A 95 4.93 -12.39 3.24
N LYS A 96 5.47 -11.72 4.26
CA LYS A 96 5.23 -12.05 5.68
C LYS A 96 3.74 -11.96 6.02
N MET A 97 3.06 -10.91 5.57
CA MET A 97 1.62 -10.73 5.81
C MET A 97 0.79 -11.81 5.11
N LYS A 98 1.13 -12.17 3.87
CA LYS A 98 0.45 -13.24 3.12
C LYS A 98 0.61 -14.60 3.78
N GLU A 99 1.80 -14.89 4.32
CA GLU A 99 2.06 -16.12 5.07
C GLU A 99 1.22 -16.20 6.35
N LYS A 100 1.21 -15.13 7.15
CA LYS A 100 0.38 -15.07 8.36
C LYS A 100 -1.12 -15.20 8.04
N LEU A 101 -1.59 -14.55 6.97
CA LEU A 101 -3.00 -14.65 6.55
C LEU A 101 -3.36 -16.09 6.10
N ARG A 102 -2.43 -16.79 5.46
CA ARG A 102 -2.62 -18.20 5.09
C ARG A 102 -2.67 -19.12 6.30
N ALA A 103 -1.81 -18.92 7.29
CA ALA A 103 -1.83 -19.67 8.55
C ALA A 103 -3.17 -19.49 9.27
N TYR A 104 -3.61 -18.24 9.41
CA TYR A 104 -4.91 -17.91 10.00
C TYR A 104 -6.07 -18.61 9.29
N ARG A 105 -6.11 -18.58 7.95
CA ARG A 105 -7.17 -19.25 7.18
C ARG A 105 -7.21 -20.76 7.42
N LYS A 106 -6.05 -21.41 7.60
CA LYS A 106 -5.98 -22.84 7.92
C LYS A 106 -6.51 -23.13 9.31
N GLU A 107 -6.02 -22.42 10.32
CA GLU A 107 -6.50 -22.51 11.71
C GLU A 107 -8.03 -22.33 11.80
N THR A 108 -8.59 -21.34 11.10
CA THR A 108 -10.05 -21.12 11.08
C THR A 108 -10.81 -22.21 10.35
N THR A 109 -10.23 -22.82 9.32
CA THR A 109 -10.89 -23.90 8.58
C THR A 109 -10.92 -25.17 9.42
N GLU A 110 -9.81 -25.49 10.09
CA GLU A 110 -9.68 -26.64 10.99
C GLU A 110 -10.63 -26.54 12.19
N GLN A 111 -10.75 -25.36 12.81
CA GLN A 111 -11.70 -25.10 13.92
C GLN A 111 -13.18 -25.18 13.53
N ILE A 112 -13.52 -25.06 12.25
CA ILE A 112 -14.90 -25.17 11.76
C ILE A 112 -15.25 -26.63 11.41
N THR A 113 -14.23 -27.47 11.17
CA THR A 113 -14.40 -28.86 10.76
C THR A 113 -14.39 -29.88 11.91
N GLU A 114 -13.96 -29.50 13.10
CA GLU A 114 -14.15 -30.26 14.36
C GLU A 114 -15.49 -29.91 15.03
#